data_AF-A0A2G4KIH7-F1
#
_entry.id   AF-A0A2G4KIH7-F1
#
_cell.length_a   1.000
_cell.length_b   1.000
_cell.length_c   1.000
_cell.angle_alpha   90.00
_cell.angle_beta   90.00
_cell.angle_gamma   90.00
#
_symmetry.space_group_name_H-M   'P 1'
#
loop_
_entity.id
_entity.type
_entity.pdbx_description
1 polymer ?
#
loop_
_entity_poly.entity_id
_entity_poly.type
_entity_poly.pdbx_seq_one_letter_code
_entity_poly.pdbx_strand_id
1 'polypeptide(L)'
;MNSRNDIFARWEPRRFGAAEAERITGVSQHVQRDWRRRKIIGRKEEAGRVQYDPVDLAALALIQVLSRTGLPLEPDINVLHWGKLAITNAALRVDGAIEYAPSVPRALIESTPEYFHLENPPKLMLVTNFAAGPEGIAFEFMEDIRDLTSLLSGRGLASEDSFSVINFEAIGSKLARSAACPLFDVLELSPRLGAGA
;
A
#
# COMPACT_ATOMS: atom_id res chain seq x y z
N MET A 1 -28.00 26.53 1.96
CA MET A 1 -27.03 25.52 1.50
C MET A 1 -25.66 26.16 1.58
N ASN A 2 -24.83 25.77 2.55
CA ASN A 2 -23.44 26.24 2.61
C ASN A 2 -22.66 25.52 1.51
N SER A 3 -22.25 26.26 0.49
CA SER A 3 -21.21 25.83 -0.45
C SER A 3 -19.95 25.56 0.37
N ARG A 4 -19.72 24.30 0.77
CA ARG A 4 -18.38 23.89 1.22
C ARG A 4 -17.48 24.16 0.03
N ASN A 5 -16.59 25.13 0.17
CA ASN A 5 -15.45 25.24 -0.71
C ASN A 5 -14.65 23.97 -0.50
N ASP A 6 -14.82 22.99 -1.38
CA ASP A 6 -13.98 21.80 -1.36
C ASP A 6 -12.55 22.26 -1.65
N ILE A 7 -11.64 22.03 -0.71
CA ILE A 7 -10.23 22.37 -0.87
C ILE A 7 -9.50 21.07 -1.20
N PHE A 8 -8.71 21.09 -2.28
CA PHE A 8 -7.87 19.98 -2.71
C PHE A 8 -6.43 20.30 -2.39
N ALA A 9 -5.74 19.41 -1.69
CA ALA A 9 -4.30 19.51 -1.60
C ALA A 9 -3.63 18.85 -2.81
N ARG A 10 -2.61 19.50 -3.35
CA ARG A 10 -1.73 18.89 -4.36
C ARG A 10 -0.68 18.05 -3.66
N TRP A 11 -0.72 16.75 -3.94
CA TRP A 11 0.20 15.77 -3.39
C TRP A 11 1.27 15.41 -4.40
N GLU A 12 2.51 15.31 -3.95
CA GLU A 12 3.61 14.77 -4.74
C GLU A 12 4.23 13.58 -4.02
N PRO A 13 4.19 12.36 -4.61
CA PRO A 13 4.87 11.22 -4.04
C PRO A 13 6.39 11.40 -4.21
N ARG A 14 7.14 11.21 -3.13
CA ARG A 14 8.60 11.25 -3.20
C ARG A 14 9.16 10.10 -4.02
N ARG A 15 10.31 10.35 -4.64
CA ARG A 15 11.04 9.37 -5.45
C ARG A 15 12.24 8.85 -4.68
N PHE A 16 12.40 7.53 -4.67
CA PHE A 16 13.44 6.81 -3.96
C PHE A 16 14.28 6.01 -4.96
N GLY A 17 15.59 6.10 -4.85
CA GLY A 17 16.51 5.26 -5.61
C GLY A 17 16.47 3.80 -5.15
N ALA A 18 17.09 2.91 -5.93
CA ALA A 18 17.09 1.47 -5.64
C ALA A 18 17.73 1.10 -4.27
N ALA A 19 18.78 1.81 -3.86
CA ALA A 19 19.42 1.61 -2.56
C ALA A 19 18.53 2.08 -1.39
N GLU A 20 17.79 3.18 -1.59
CA GLU A 20 16.82 3.66 -0.60
C GLU A 20 15.64 2.69 -0.50
N ALA A 21 15.12 2.22 -1.64
CA ALA A 21 14.08 1.20 -1.68
C ALA A 21 14.52 -0.09 -0.96
N GLU A 22 15.79 -0.51 -1.10
CA GLU A 22 16.34 -1.66 -0.37
C GLU A 22 16.35 -1.42 1.14
N ARG A 23 16.82 -0.26 1.59
CA ARG A 23 16.82 0.12 3.00
C ARG A 23 15.41 0.17 3.60
N ILE A 24 14.44 0.67 2.83
CA ILE A 24 13.06 0.87 3.29
C ILE A 24 12.28 -0.45 3.33
N THR A 25 12.39 -1.25 2.28
CA THR A 25 11.57 -2.46 2.10
C THR A 25 12.28 -3.71 2.62
N GLY A 26 13.61 -3.71 2.66
CA GLY A 26 14.43 -4.90 2.88
C GLY A 26 14.54 -5.80 1.65
N VAL A 27 14.09 -5.35 0.47
CA VAL A 27 14.24 -6.09 -0.80
C VAL A 27 15.53 -5.67 -1.47
N SER A 28 16.46 -6.61 -1.66
CA SER A 28 17.77 -6.30 -2.23
C SER A 28 17.67 -5.73 -3.65
N GLN A 29 18.60 -4.86 -4.05
CA GLN A 29 18.64 -4.31 -5.41
C GLN A 29 18.70 -5.38 -6.50
N HIS A 30 19.29 -6.54 -6.22
CA HIS A 30 19.29 -7.68 -7.14
C HIS A 30 17.87 -8.21 -7.37
N VAL A 31 17.11 -8.45 -6.29
CA VAL A 31 15.73 -8.93 -6.36
C VAL A 31 14.82 -7.89 -7.01
N GLN A 32 14.98 -6.61 -6.65
CA GLN A 32 14.27 -5.50 -7.31
C GLN A 32 14.50 -5.52 -8.83
N ARG A 33 15.74 -5.70 -9.28
CA ARG A 33 16.09 -5.77 -10.71
C ARG A 33 15.47 -6.98 -11.39
N ASP A 34 15.47 -8.14 -10.74
CA ASP A 34 14.83 -9.35 -11.25
C ASP A 34 13.34 -9.14 -11.44
N TRP A 35 12.64 -8.66 -10.42
CA TRP A 35 11.20 -8.40 -10.49
C TRP A 35 10.83 -7.35 -11.54
N ARG A 36 11.66 -6.31 -11.77
CA ARG A 36 11.49 -5.38 -12.89
C ARG A 36 11.65 -6.06 -14.25
N ARG A 37 12.67 -6.91 -14.42
CA ARG A 37 12.90 -7.65 -15.68
C ARG A 37 11.73 -8.56 -16.02
N ARG A 38 11.15 -9.19 -14.99
CA ARG A 38 9.96 -10.03 -15.09
C ARG A 38 8.64 -9.25 -15.19
N LYS A 39 8.68 -7.92 -15.15
CA LYS A 39 7.52 -7.01 -15.19
C LYS A 39 6.52 -7.21 -14.04
N ILE A 40 6.98 -7.76 -12.92
CA ILE A 40 6.18 -7.91 -11.69
C ILE A 40 5.99 -6.53 -11.03
N ILE A 41 7.05 -5.73 -11.04
CA ILE A 41 6.99 -4.31 -10.66
C ILE A 41 7.24 -3.43 -11.88
N GLY A 42 6.57 -2.29 -11.90
CA GLY A 42 6.69 -1.32 -12.99
C GLY A 42 8.10 -0.77 -13.14
N ARG A 43 8.39 -0.25 -14.34
CA ARG A 43 9.64 0.47 -14.63
C ARG A 43 9.35 1.96 -14.63
N LYS A 44 9.88 2.67 -13.63
CA LYS A 44 9.93 4.13 -13.61
C LYS A 44 11.40 4.54 -13.60
N GLU A 45 11.79 5.33 -14.59
CA GLU A 45 13.14 5.82 -14.73
C GLU A 45 13.13 7.33 -14.87
N GLU A 46 14.03 7.98 -14.16
CA GLU A 46 14.26 9.41 -14.24
C GLU A 46 15.75 9.64 -14.47
N ALA A 47 16.10 10.35 -15.54
CA ALA A 47 17.48 10.57 -15.96
C ALA A 47 18.32 9.27 -16.04
N GLY A 48 17.69 8.16 -16.49
CA GLY A 48 18.35 6.85 -16.62
C GLY A 48 18.56 6.10 -15.30
N ARG A 49 18.02 6.59 -14.19
CA ARG A 49 18.07 5.94 -12.88
C ARG A 49 16.69 5.40 -12.50
N VAL A 50 16.65 4.20 -11.93
CA VAL A 50 15.40 3.60 -11.43
C VAL A 50 14.92 4.39 -10.21
N GLN A 51 13.66 4.78 -10.24
CA GLN A 51 12.97 5.48 -9.17
C GLN A 51 11.77 4.68 -8.70
N TYR A 52 11.49 4.79 -7.41
CA TYR A 52 10.36 4.17 -6.73
C TYR A 52 9.53 5.26 -6.07
N ASP A 53 8.21 5.24 -6.22
CA ASP A 53 7.32 5.99 -5.31
C ASP A 53 6.79 5.12 -4.17
N PRO A 54 6.09 5.69 -3.18
CA PRO A 54 5.57 4.92 -2.05
C PRO A 54 4.67 3.74 -2.45
N VAL A 55 3.94 3.86 -3.58
CA VAL A 55 3.11 2.75 -4.10
C VAL A 55 3.99 1.62 -4.61
N ASP A 56 5.10 1.93 -5.27
CA ASP A 56 6.08 0.92 -5.69
C ASP A 56 6.79 0.28 -4.49
N LEU A 57 7.10 1.05 -3.44
CA LEU A 57 7.68 0.54 -2.19
C LEU A 57 6.70 -0.42 -1.48
N ALA A 58 5.41 -0.08 -1.45
CA ALA A 58 4.36 -0.93 -0.93
C ALA A 58 4.24 -2.24 -1.72
N ALA A 59 4.32 -2.19 -3.05
CA ALA A 59 4.33 -3.37 -3.90
C ALA A 59 5.55 -4.27 -3.63
N LEU A 60 6.75 -3.70 -3.53
CA LEU A 60 7.98 -4.43 -3.17
C LEU A 60 7.84 -5.17 -1.83
N ALA A 61 7.37 -4.47 -0.80
CA ALA A 61 7.18 -5.05 0.52
C ALA A 61 6.12 -6.16 0.52
N LEU A 62 5.00 -5.96 -0.19
CA LEU A 62 3.94 -6.96 -0.29
C LEU A 62 4.41 -8.23 -1.01
N ILE A 63 5.05 -8.10 -2.17
CA ILE A 63 5.58 -9.24 -2.92
C ILE A 63 6.62 -9.99 -2.07
N GLN A 64 7.45 -9.29 -1.31
CA GLN A 64 8.39 -9.93 -0.39
C GLN A 64 7.65 -10.76 0.67
N VAL A 65 6.62 -10.22 1.30
CA VAL A 65 5.82 -10.96 2.29
C VAL A 65 5.13 -12.16 1.66
N LEU A 66 4.50 -12.00 0.49
CA LEU A 66 3.84 -13.09 -0.23
C LEU A 66 4.81 -14.19 -0.64
N SER A 67 6.02 -13.83 -1.09
CA SER A 67 7.05 -14.83 -1.45
C SER A 67 7.50 -15.68 -0.25
N ARG A 68 7.38 -15.16 0.98
CA ARG A 68 7.71 -15.89 2.21
C ARG A 68 6.60 -16.83 2.67
N THR A 69 5.36 -16.61 2.23
CA THR A 69 4.22 -17.50 2.53
C THR A 69 4.12 -18.66 1.54
N GLY A 70 5.18 -18.92 0.74
CA GLY A 70 5.21 -20.01 -0.24
C GLY A 70 4.35 -19.74 -1.50
N LEU A 71 3.88 -18.51 -1.68
CA LEU A 71 3.05 -18.14 -2.82
C LEU A 71 3.89 -17.87 -4.07
N PRO A 72 3.30 -18.03 -5.27
CA PRO A 72 3.92 -17.56 -6.49
C PRO A 72 4.21 -16.05 -6.42
N LEU A 73 5.35 -15.66 -7.00
CA LEU A 73 5.85 -14.28 -7.04
C LEU A 73 4.93 -13.31 -7.81
N GLU A 74 4.03 -13.84 -8.63
CA GLU A 74 3.07 -13.10 -9.45
C GLU A 74 1.67 -13.35 -8.86
N PRO A 75 1.31 -12.65 -7.77
CA PRO A 75 -0.05 -12.73 -7.24
C PRO A 75 -1.04 -12.15 -8.25
N ASP A 76 -2.32 -12.48 -8.08
CA ASP A 76 -3.39 -11.88 -8.85
C ASP A 76 -3.28 -10.35 -8.89
N ILE A 77 -3.57 -9.75 -10.05
CA ILE A 77 -3.40 -8.31 -10.25
C ILE A 77 -4.22 -7.48 -9.25
N ASN A 78 -5.40 -7.96 -8.85
CA ASN A 78 -6.26 -7.30 -7.88
C ASN A 78 -5.65 -7.41 -6.48
N VAL A 79 -5.03 -8.54 -6.14
CA VAL A 79 -4.35 -8.73 -4.86
C VAL A 79 -3.23 -7.70 -4.70
N LEU A 80 -2.38 -7.57 -5.72
CA LEU A 80 -1.30 -6.61 -5.70
C LEU A 80 -1.82 -5.16 -5.73
N HIS A 81 -2.88 -4.89 -6.49
CA HIS A 81 -3.50 -3.57 -6.60
C HIS A 81 -4.09 -3.10 -5.27
N TRP A 82 -4.94 -3.90 -4.64
CA TRP A 82 -5.57 -3.53 -3.37
C TRP A 82 -4.59 -3.55 -2.22
N GLY A 83 -3.71 -4.55 -2.16
CA GLY A 83 -2.71 -4.66 -1.11
C GLY A 83 -1.74 -3.47 -1.09
N LYS A 84 -1.23 -3.02 -2.24
CA LYS A 84 -0.35 -1.84 -2.27
C LYS A 84 -1.08 -0.55 -1.86
N LEU A 85 -2.36 -0.40 -2.22
CA LEU A 85 -3.17 0.75 -1.80
C LEU A 85 -3.42 0.74 -0.29
N ALA A 86 -3.78 -0.42 0.27
CA ALA A 86 -3.98 -0.59 1.71
C ALA A 86 -2.70 -0.28 2.51
N ILE A 87 -1.55 -0.81 2.06
CA ILE A 87 -0.24 -0.54 2.67
C ILE A 87 0.13 0.94 2.57
N THR A 88 -0.08 1.55 1.40
CA THR A 88 0.21 2.98 1.20
C THR A 88 -0.68 3.83 2.11
N ASN A 89 -1.96 3.49 2.22
CA ASN A 89 -2.88 4.18 3.12
C ASN A 89 -2.46 4.05 4.59
N ALA A 90 -2.05 2.86 5.01
CA ALA A 90 -1.53 2.66 6.36
C ALA A 90 -0.26 3.48 6.62
N ALA A 91 0.65 3.56 5.64
CA ALA A 91 1.88 4.33 5.76
C ALA A 91 1.60 5.84 5.95
N LEU A 92 0.59 6.38 5.26
CA LEU A 92 0.16 7.79 5.38
C LEU A 92 -0.30 8.18 6.79
N ARG A 93 -0.75 7.21 7.60
CA ARG A 93 -1.23 7.45 8.98
C ARG A 93 -0.09 7.54 10.00
N VAL A 94 1.15 7.28 9.60
CA VAL A 94 2.31 7.38 10.49
C VAL A 94 2.77 8.83 10.59
N ASP A 95 3.01 9.30 11.81
CA ASP A 95 3.58 10.63 12.05
C ASP A 95 4.88 10.83 11.26
N GLY A 96 4.94 11.94 10.53
CA GLY A 96 6.09 12.29 9.68
C GLY A 96 6.12 11.60 8.32
N ALA A 97 5.13 10.77 7.96
CA ALA A 97 5.01 10.21 6.62
C ALA A 97 4.65 11.26 5.54
N ILE A 98 4.15 12.42 5.95
CA ILE A 98 3.71 13.51 5.08
C ILE A 98 4.44 14.79 5.49
N GLU A 99 5.05 15.47 4.53
CA GLU A 99 5.55 16.83 4.70
C GLU A 99 4.52 17.82 4.16
N TYR A 100 4.26 18.89 4.91
CA TYR A 100 3.35 19.95 4.50
C TYR A 100 4.15 21.18 4.15
N ALA A 101 3.87 21.79 2.99
CA ALA A 101 4.41 23.10 2.67
C ALA A 101 4.01 24.12 3.75
N PRO A 102 4.85 25.13 4.05
CA PRO A 102 4.57 26.11 5.11
C PRO A 102 3.24 26.87 4.93
N SER A 103 2.76 26.98 3.69
CA SER A 103 1.52 27.64 3.30
C SER A 103 0.26 26.78 3.53
N VAL A 104 0.41 25.52 3.95
CA VAL A 104 -0.66 24.54 4.05
C VAL A 104 -0.97 24.26 5.53
N PRO A 105 -2.11 24.73 6.07
CA PRO A 105 -2.48 24.46 7.46
C PRO A 105 -2.82 22.98 7.64
N ARG A 106 -2.03 22.28 8.47
CA ARG A 106 -2.21 20.85 8.75
C ARG A 106 -3.64 20.48 9.19
N ALA A 107 -4.21 21.28 10.09
CA ALA A 107 -5.58 21.08 10.61
C ALA A 107 -6.65 21.09 9.51
N LEU A 108 -6.43 21.82 8.42
CA LEU A 108 -7.35 21.89 7.30
C LEU A 108 -7.35 20.57 6.51
N ILE A 109 -6.18 19.98 6.27
CA ILE A 109 -6.07 18.69 5.58
C ILE A 109 -6.60 17.55 6.42
N GLU A 110 -6.23 17.50 7.70
CA GLU A 110 -6.71 16.46 8.63
C GLU A 110 -8.24 16.49 8.80
N SER A 111 -8.87 17.64 8.57
CA SER A 111 -10.33 17.80 8.62
C SER A 111 -11.05 17.44 7.31
N THR A 112 -10.32 17.13 6.24
CA THR A 112 -10.93 16.89 4.92
C THR A 112 -11.00 15.38 4.62
N PRO A 113 -12.19 14.78 4.45
CA PRO A 113 -12.35 13.31 4.43
C PRO A 113 -11.80 12.58 3.19
N GLU A 114 -11.63 13.26 2.05
CA GLU A 114 -11.43 12.61 0.73
C GLU A 114 -9.98 12.23 0.38
N TYR A 115 -9.09 12.15 1.37
CA TYR A 115 -7.65 12.29 1.16
C TYR A 115 -6.89 10.97 1.14
N PHE A 116 -6.78 10.26 0.01
CA PHE A 116 -6.06 8.97 -0.13
C PHE A 116 -6.49 7.85 0.85
N HIS A 117 -7.35 8.18 1.81
CA HIS A 117 -8.19 7.33 2.62
C HIS A 117 -9.19 6.73 1.67
N LEU A 118 -8.86 5.53 1.20
CA LEU A 118 -9.93 4.57 0.94
C LEU A 118 -10.81 4.62 2.19
N GLU A 119 -12.07 5.02 2.04
CA GLU A 119 -13.05 4.91 3.11
C GLU A 119 -13.07 3.43 3.50
N ASN A 120 -12.44 3.11 4.64
CA ASN A 120 -12.18 1.77 5.13
C ASN A 120 -11.30 0.91 4.18
N PRO A 121 -9.97 1.16 4.09
CA PRO A 121 -9.10 0.23 3.39
C PRO A 121 -9.07 -1.09 4.16
N PRO A 122 -8.92 -2.23 3.46
CA PRO A 122 -8.70 -3.48 4.16
C PRO A 122 -7.41 -3.36 4.98
N LYS A 123 -7.45 -3.81 6.22
CA LYS A 123 -6.29 -3.79 7.13
C LYS A 123 -5.50 -5.07 7.06
N LEU A 124 -6.18 -6.15 6.70
CA LEU A 124 -5.64 -7.49 6.70
C LEU A 124 -5.95 -8.19 5.37
N MET A 125 -5.15 -9.20 5.06
CA MET A 125 -5.46 -10.17 4.03
C MET A 125 -5.23 -11.58 4.56
N LEU A 126 -6.25 -12.43 4.41
CA LEU A 126 -6.15 -13.86 4.62
C LEU A 126 -5.69 -14.50 3.31
N VAL A 127 -4.59 -15.21 3.39
CA VAL A 127 -4.12 -16.12 2.34
C VAL A 127 -4.46 -17.52 2.79
N THR A 128 -5.19 -18.28 1.99
CA THR A 128 -5.45 -19.71 2.23
C THR A 128 -4.84 -20.52 1.11
N ASN A 129 -4.07 -21.55 1.47
CA ASN A 129 -3.51 -22.52 0.55
C ASN A 129 -4.21 -23.86 0.77
N PHE A 130 -4.95 -24.30 -0.24
CA PHE A 130 -5.77 -25.51 -0.18
C PHE A 130 -4.96 -26.71 -0.68
N ALA A 131 -4.77 -27.71 0.18
CA ALA A 131 -3.91 -28.86 -0.13
C ALA A 131 -4.51 -29.76 -1.23
N ALA A 132 -5.84 -29.83 -1.32
CA ALA A 132 -6.56 -30.77 -2.19
C ALA A 132 -7.63 -30.09 -3.09
N GLY A 133 -7.69 -28.76 -3.11
CA GLY A 133 -8.74 -28.01 -3.82
C GLY A 133 -8.33 -27.58 -5.24
N PRO A 134 -9.28 -27.49 -6.20
CA PRO A 134 -9.01 -26.92 -7.53
C PRO A 134 -8.63 -25.43 -7.48
N GLU A 135 -8.92 -24.77 -6.35
CA GLU A 135 -8.70 -23.33 -6.15
C GLU A 135 -7.23 -22.97 -5.91
N GLY A 136 -6.40 -23.92 -5.43
CA GLY A 136 -4.98 -23.71 -5.13
C GLY A 136 -4.73 -22.71 -4.00
N ILE A 137 -4.91 -21.42 -4.27
CA ILE A 137 -4.71 -20.32 -3.32
C ILE A 137 -5.88 -19.33 -3.41
N ALA A 138 -6.45 -18.96 -2.26
CA ALA A 138 -7.44 -17.89 -2.14
C ALA A 138 -6.90 -16.70 -1.34
N PHE A 139 -7.39 -15.52 -1.70
CA PHE A 139 -7.07 -14.25 -1.05
C PHE A 139 -8.37 -13.56 -0.63
N GLU A 140 -8.44 -13.17 0.64
CA GLU A 140 -9.58 -12.42 1.19
C GLU A 140 -9.09 -11.18 1.92
N PHE A 141 -9.67 -10.04 1.57
CA PHE A 141 -9.40 -8.76 2.21
C PHE A 141 -10.34 -8.58 3.40
N MET A 142 -9.80 -8.14 4.54
CA MET A 142 -10.57 -7.95 5.77
C MET A 142 -10.29 -6.58 6.37
N GLU A 143 -11.32 -5.96 6.94
CA GLU A 143 -11.21 -4.69 7.66
C GLU A 143 -10.82 -4.90 9.11
N ASP A 144 -11.17 -6.05 9.71
CA ASP A 144 -10.93 -6.35 11.12
C ASP A 144 -10.50 -7.81 11.31
N ILE A 145 -9.71 -8.08 12.36
CA ILE A 145 -9.32 -9.44 12.73
C ILE A 145 -10.51 -10.25 13.26
N ARG A 146 -11.57 -9.60 13.73
CA ARG A 146 -12.82 -10.26 14.14
C ARG A 146 -13.47 -11.02 12.99
N ASP A 147 -13.29 -10.55 11.75
CA ASP A 147 -13.80 -11.20 10.54
C ASP A 147 -13.12 -12.56 10.31
N LEU A 148 -11.88 -12.73 10.78
CA LEU A 148 -11.11 -13.96 10.60
C LEU A 148 -11.80 -15.18 11.21
N THR A 149 -12.37 -15.05 12.41
CA THR A 149 -13.00 -16.20 13.08
C THR A 149 -14.24 -16.67 12.31
N SER A 150 -15.04 -15.72 11.81
CA SER A 150 -16.21 -16.01 10.98
C SER A 150 -15.82 -16.66 9.65
N LEU A 151 -14.76 -16.15 9.00
CA LEU A 151 -14.26 -16.69 7.73
C LEU A 151 -13.70 -18.10 7.88
N LEU A 152 -12.88 -18.35 8.91
CA LEU A 152 -12.32 -19.68 9.15
C LEU A 152 -13.39 -20.70 9.52
N SER A 153 -14.40 -20.30 10.31
CA SER A 153 -15.48 -21.20 10.73
C SER A 153 -16.41 -21.58 9.57
N GLY A 154 -16.59 -20.70 8.58
CA GLY A 154 -17.47 -20.94 7.43
C GLY A 154 -16.85 -21.76 6.30
N ARG A 155 -15.51 -21.86 6.22
CA ARG A 155 -14.81 -22.44 5.07
C ARG A 155 -14.64 -23.96 5.11
N GLY A 156 -14.88 -24.63 6.24
CA GLY A 156 -14.70 -26.08 6.35
C GLY A 156 -13.28 -26.52 6.01
N LEU A 157 -12.27 -25.78 6.50
CA LEU A 157 -10.86 -26.02 6.20
C LEU A 157 -10.46 -27.46 6.55
N ALA A 158 -9.78 -28.14 5.63
CA ALA A 158 -9.20 -29.44 5.88
C ALA A 158 -7.99 -29.32 6.82
N SER A 159 -7.64 -30.40 7.51
CA SER A 159 -6.48 -30.45 8.42
C SER A 159 -5.13 -30.18 7.73
N GLU A 160 -5.09 -30.32 6.40
CA GLU A 160 -3.90 -30.13 5.57
C GLU A 160 -3.84 -28.71 4.97
N ASP A 161 -4.92 -27.94 5.05
CA ASP A 161 -4.95 -26.57 4.56
C ASP A 161 -4.11 -25.67 5.48
N SER A 162 -3.44 -24.69 4.87
CA SER A 162 -2.67 -23.69 5.62
C SER A 162 -3.16 -22.29 5.32
N PHE A 163 -3.00 -21.40 6.30
CA PHE A 163 -3.35 -20.00 6.13
C PHE A 163 -2.28 -19.07 6.67
N SER A 164 -2.19 -17.89 6.09
CA SER A 164 -1.33 -16.79 6.52
C SER A 164 -2.16 -15.51 6.59
N VAL A 165 -1.94 -14.72 7.64
CA VAL A 165 -2.56 -13.39 7.76
C VAL A 165 -1.51 -12.34 7.51
N ILE A 166 -1.76 -11.49 6.52
CA ILE A 166 -0.91 -10.36 6.17
C ILE A 166 -1.53 -9.10 6.74
N ASN A 167 -0.79 -8.40 7.60
CA ASN A 167 -1.23 -7.15 8.21
C ASN A 167 -0.67 -5.95 7.42
N PHE A 168 -1.53 -5.29 6.66
CA PHE A 168 -1.15 -4.13 5.84
C PHE A 168 -0.79 -2.91 6.69
N GLU A 169 -1.42 -2.74 7.86
CA GLU A 169 -1.07 -1.65 8.79
C GLU A 169 0.35 -1.79 9.33
N ALA A 170 0.76 -3.01 9.67
CA ALA A 170 2.11 -3.31 10.12
C ALA A 170 3.14 -3.07 9.01
N ILE A 171 2.83 -3.48 7.77
CA ILE A 171 3.73 -3.26 6.62
C ILE A 171 3.85 -1.77 6.30
N GLY A 172 2.73 -1.04 6.20
CA GLY A 172 2.71 0.40 5.94
C GLY A 172 3.45 1.18 7.03
N SER A 173 3.22 0.82 8.29
CA SER A 173 3.92 1.44 9.42
C SER A 173 5.42 1.24 9.37
N LYS A 174 5.86 0.02 9.03
CA LYS A 174 7.27 -0.30 8.86
C LYS A 174 7.88 0.50 7.71
N LEU A 175 7.19 0.62 6.57
CA LEU A 175 7.67 1.39 5.42
C LEU A 175 7.90 2.86 5.79
N ALA A 176 6.91 3.53 6.38
CA ALA A 176 7.02 4.94 6.78
C ALA A 176 8.15 5.16 7.79
N ARG A 177 8.25 4.32 8.83
CA ARG A 177 9.33 4.43 9.83
C ARG A 177 10.71 4.16 9.23
N SER A 178 10.80 3.19 8.30
CA SER A 178 12.07 2.85 7.65
C SER A 178 12.50 3.90 6.63
N ALA A 179 11.60 4.70 6.07
CA ALA A 179 11.96 5.80 5.18
C ALA A 179 12.86 6.84 5.86
N ALA A 180 12.66 7.11 7.15
CA ALA A 180 13.37 8.15 7.91
C ALA A 180 13.23 9.56 7.29
N CYS A 181 12.32 9.72 6.35
CA CYS A 181 11.89 10.96 5.74
C CYS A 181 10.41 10.81 5.29
N PRO A 182 9.72 11.92 5.01
CA PRO A 182 8.38 11.88 4.45
C PRO A 182 8.29 11.05 3.18
N LEU A 183 7.17 10.35 3.00
CA LEU A 183 6.85 9.59 1.79
C LEU A 183 6.14 10.46 0.75
N PHE A 184 5.44 11.50 1.21
CA PHE A 184 4.64 12.39 0.37
C PHE A 184 4.84 13.84 0.79
N ASP A 185 4.81 14.73 -0.19
CA ASP A 185 4.79 16.17 0.01
C ASP A 185 3.42 16.74 -0.33
N VAL A 186 2.93 17.66 0.50
CA VAL A 186 1.75 18.47 0.21
C VAL A 186 2.17 19.88 -0.15
N LEU A 187 2.02 20.24 -1.42
CA LEU A 187 2.62 21.45 -1.97
C LEU A 187 1.74 22.68 -1.80
N GLU A 188 0.44 22.54 -2.02
CA GLU A 188 -0.50 23.66 -2.05
C GLU A 188 -1.93 23.18 -1.79
N LEU A 189 -2.77 24.10 -1.32
CA LEU A 189 -4.21 23.93 -1.23
C LEU A 189 -4.85 24.75 -2.34
N SER A 190 -5.56 24.07 -3.23
CA SER A 190 -6.31 24.68 -4.31
C SER A 190 -7.80 24.59 -4.01
N PRO A 191 -8.57 25.69 -4.09
CA PRO A 191 -10.01 25.58 -4.11
C PRO A 191 -10.42 24.71 -5.30
N ARG A 192 -11.41 23.83 -5.14
CA ARG A 192 -12.10 23.18 -6.25
C ARG A 192 -12.61 24.33 -7.11
N LEU A 193 -11.99 24.53 -8.27
CA LEU A 193 -12.62 25.32 -9.31
C LEU A 193 -13.90 24.54 -9.60
N GLY A 194 -15.03 25.04 -9.09
CA GLY A 194 -16.33 24.53 -9.48
C GLY A 194 -16.30 24.48 -10.99
N ALA A 195 -16.54 23.30 -11.57
CA ALA A 195 -16.71 23.18 -13.00
C ALA A 195 -17.67 24.30 -13.40
N GLY A 196 -17.14 25.27 -14.15
CA GLY A 196 -17.90 26.45 -14.53
C GLY A 196 -19.21 26.01 -15.16
N ALA A 197 -20.26 26.73 -14.76
CA ALA A 197 -21.61 26.67 -15.30
C ALA A 197 -21.64 26.74 -16.84
#